data_AF-A0A2T4MJW3-F1
#
_entry.id   AF-A0A2T4MJW3-F1
#
_cell.length_a   1.000
_cell.length_b   1.000
_cell.length_c   1.000
_cell.angle_alpha   90.00
_cell.angle_beta   90.00
_cell.angle_gamma   90.00
#
_symmetry.space_group_name_H-M   'P 1'
#
loop_
_entity.id
_entity.type
_entity.pdbx_description
1 polymer ?
#
loop_
_entity_poly.entity_id
_entity_poly.type
_entity_poly.pdbx_seq_one_letter_code
_entity_poly.pdbx_strand_id
1 'polypeptide(L)'
;MKLYQMWVPLLIASTLINLISIKGFPLALGTLYLPILFKVVKMQMNLSNGLFEEDVNANVFIHNNQKGIVISVLCCIAVTVALFIYLKELYTSLSGILGFFIMFSPITLALGLILYILTAVAIVQATKHKFTS
;
A
#
# COMPACT_ATOMS: atom_id res chain seq x y z
N MET A 1 5.37 -15.26 14.15
CA MET A 1 4.33 -15.13 13.10
C MET A 1 5.00 -14.65 11.81
N LYS A 2 4.73 -15.28 10.67
CA LYS A 2 5.31 -14.83 9.40
C LYS A 2 4.49 -13.65 8.88
N LEU A 3 5.16 -12.56 8.48
CA LEU A 3 4.53 -11.29 8.08
C LEU A 3 3.47 -11.47 7.00
N TYR A 4 3.67 -12.45 6.10
CA TYR A 4 2.72 -12.78 5.04
C TYR A 4 1.36 -13.27 5.54
N GLN A 5 1.24 -13.81 6.75
CA GLN A 5 -0.05 -14.28 7.28
C GLN A 5 -0.92 -13.10 7.79
N MET A 6 -0.28 -11.97 8.08
CA MET A 6 -0.91 -10.77 8.63
C MET A 6 -1.18 -9.69 7.58
N TRP A 7 -1.07 -10.01 6.28
CA TRP A 7 -1.23 -9.01 5.21
C TRP A 7 -2.62 -8.36 5.20
N VAL A 8 -3.70 -9.12 5.49
CA VAL A 8 -5.07 -8.61 5.59
C VAL A 8 -5.25 -7.69 6.81
N PRO A 9 -4.93 -8.11 8.05
CA PRO A 9 -5.08 -7.23 9.21
C PRO A 9 -4.17 -6.00 9.13
N LEU A 10 -2.95 -6.12 8.59
CA LEU A 10 -2.07 -4.97 8.35
C LEU A 10 -2.69 -3.98 7.36
N LEU A 11 -3.28 -4.48 6.28
CA LEU A 11 -3.98 -3.65 5.31
C LEU A 11 -5.16 -2.89 5.93
N ILE A 12 -5.99 -3.59 6.70
CA ILE A 12 -7.15 -2.99 7.36
C ILE A 12 -6.67 -1.92 8.35
N ALA A 13 -5.71 -2.24 9.20
CA ALA A 13 -5.14 -1.30 10.17
C ALA A 13 -4.50 -0.08 9.49
N SER A 14 -3.69 -0.31 8.46
CA SER A 14 -3.04 0.74 7.67
C SER A 14 -4.07 1.66 7.01
N THR A 15 -5.12 1.09 6.42
CA THR A 15 -6.18 1.88 5.77
C THR A 15 -6.92 2.74 6.78
N LEU A 16 -7.33 2.17 7.91
CA LEU A 16 -8.07 2.91 8.95
C LEU A 16 -7.22 4.03 9.56
N ILE A 17 -5.97 3.75 9.92
CA ILE A 17 -5.07 4.76 10.51
C ILE A 17 -4.77 5.89 9.51
N ASN A 18 -4.54 5.54 8.24
CA ASN A 18 -4.31 6.56 7.20
C ASN A 18 -5.59 7.33 6.81
N LEU A 19 -6.79 6.77 7.00
CA LEU A 19 -8.06 7.51 6.82
C LEU A 19 -8.34 8.47 7.98
N ILE A 20 -8.05 8.04 9.21
CA ILE A 20 -8.15 8.88 10.41
C ILE A 20 -7.17 10.04 10.31
N SER A 21 -5.99 9.80 9.74
CA SER A 21 -5.08 10.87 9.35
C SER A 21 -5.64 11.57 8.11
N ILE A 22 -6.36 12.68 8.29
CA ILE A 22 -6.89 13.49 7.19
C ILE A 22 -5.80 13.80 6.13
N LYS A 23 -4.55 13.99 6.59
CA LYS A 23 -3.39 14.24 5.71
C LYS A 23 -2.75 12.97 5.13
N GLY A 24 -3.05 11.80 5.69
CA GLY A 24 -2.61 10.48 5.22
C GLY A 24 -3.52 9.86 4.15
N PHE A 25 -4.54 10.58 3.68
CA PHE A 25 -5.50 10.09 2.69
C PHE A 25 -4.86 9.44 1.43
N PRO A 26 -3.81 10.00 0.81
CA PRO A 26 -3.18 9.35 -0.35
C PRO A 26 -2.51 8.01 0.01
N LEU A 27 -1.98 7.86 1.23
CA LEU A 27 -1.45 6.58 1.74
C LEU A 27 -2.56 5.56 1.97
N ALA A 28 -3.75 5.99 2.42
CA ALA A 28 -4.91 5.11 2.56
C ALA A 28 -5.34 4.54 1.19
N LEU A 29 -5.43 5.40 0.18
CA LEU A 29 -5.71 4.98 -1.20
C LEU A 29 -4.62 4.05 -1.72
N GLY A 30 -3.34 4.38 -1.48
CA GLY A 30 -2.23 3.50 -1.79
C GLY A 30 -2.42 2.12 -1.17
N THR A 31 -2.77 2.05 0.11
CA THR A 31 -2.95 0.78 0.84
C THR A 31 -4.05 -0.07 0.21
N LEU A 32 -5.17 0.53 -0.17
CA LEU A 32 -6.29 -0.15 -0.84
C LEU A 32 -5.95 -0.61 -2.26
N TYR A 33 -5.06 0.11 -2.95
CA TYR A 33 -4.64 -0.22 -4.31
C TYR A 33 -3.70 -1.43 -4.37
N LEU A 34 -2.86 -1.64 -3.34
CA LEU A 34 -1.88 -2.72 -3.33
C LEU A 34 -2.48 -4.11 -3.63
N PRO A 35 -3.53 -4.61 -2.93
CA PRO A 35 -4.14 -5.91 -3.22
C PRO A 35 -4.63 -6.07 -4.65
N ILE A 36 -5.06 -4.99 -5.28
CA ILE A 36 -5.55 -4.99 -6.65
C ILE A 36 -4.39 -5.31 -7.59
N LEU A 37 -3.24 -4.66 -7.40
CA LEU A 37 -2.01 -4.99 -8.15
C LEU A 37 -1.69 -6.48 -8.04
N PHE A 38 -1.77 -7.06 -6.84
CA PHE A 38 -1.50 -8.50 -6.66
C PHE A 38 -2.51 -9.41 -7.34
N LYS A 39 -3.80 -9.04 -7.34
CA LYS A 39 -4.82 -9.79 -8.09
C LYS A 39 -4.55 -9.75 -9.59
N VAL A 40 -4.15 -8.59 -10.12
CA VAL A 40 -3.78 -8.44 -11.53
C VAL A 40 -2.56 -9.31 -11.87
N VAL A 41 -1.52 -9.28 -11.05
CA VAL A 41 -0.32 -10.13 -11.17
C VAL A 41 -0.69 -11.61 -11.15
N LYS A 42 -1.54 -12.04 -10.21
CA LYS A 42 -2.03 -13.41 -10.16
C LYS A 42 -2.81 -13.78 -11.42
N MET A 43 -3.67 -12.90 -11.89
CA MET A 43 -4.44 -13.11 -13.11
C MET A 43 -3.50 -13.25 -14.33
N GLN A 44 -2.50 -12.38 -14.47
CA GLN A 44 -1.50 -12.45 -15.52
C GLN A 44 -0.73 -13.77 -15.51
N MET A 45 -0.30 -14.27 -14.33
CA MET A 45 0.32 -15.59 -14.21
C MET A 45 -0.63 -16.73 -14.59
N ASN A 46 -1.87 -16.70 -14.09
CA ASN A 46 -2.86 -17.73 -14.37
C ASN A 46 -3.22 -17.79 -15.87
N LEU A 47 -3.35 -16.65 -16.55
CA LEU A 47 -3.56 -16.62 -18.00
C LEU A 47 -2.33 -17.14 -18.75
N SER A 48 -1.13 -16.77 -18.32
CA SER A 48 0.09 -17.20 -19.00
C SER A 48 0.25 -18.72 -18.96
N ASN A 49 0.00 -19.36 -17.82
CA ASN A 49 0.02 -20.82 -17.68
C ASN A 49 -1.12 -21.51 -18.46
N GLY A 50 -2.20 -20.80 -18.77
CA GLY A 50 -3.32 -21.33 -19.55
C GLY A 50 -3.15 -21.16 -21.07
N LEU A 51 -2.22 -20.29 -21.50
CA LEU A 51 -2.03 -19.92 -22.92
C LEU A 51 -0.72 -20.46 -23.51
N PHE A 52 0.29 -20.75 -22.68
CA PHE A 52 1.59 -21.25 -23.12
C PHE A 52 1.88 -22.60 -22.45
N GLU A 53 2.46 -23.53 -23.21
CA GLU A 53 2.89 -24.85 -22.70
C GLU A 53 4.16 -24.77 -21.83
N GLU A 54 4.95 -23.70 -21.99
CA GLU A 54 6.12 -23.43 -21.16
C GLU A 54 5.72 -22.72 -19.86
N ASP A 55 6.12 -23.31 -18.72
CA ASP A 55 5.93 -22.70 -17.40
C ASP A 55 6.63 -21.34 -17.32
N VAL A 56 5.84 -20.28 -17.15
CA VAL A 56 6.38 -18.94 -16.97
C VAL A 56 7.11 -18.86 -15.64
N ASN A 57 8.37 -18.41 -15.68
CA ASN A 57 9.20 -18.33 -14.49
C ASN A 57 8.61 -17.35 -13.47
N ALA A 58 7.90 -17.90 -12.48
CA ALA A 58 7.20 -17.15 -11.45
C ALA A 58 8.15 -16.25 -10.64
N ASN A 59 9.43 -16.62 -10.49
CA ASN A 59 10.41 -15.78 -9.81
C ASN A 59 10.73 -14.50 -10.61
N VAL A 60 10.86 -14.59 -11.93
CA VAL A 60 11.10 -13.41 -12.78
C VAL A 60 9.87 -12.49 -12.76
N PHE A 61 8.68 -13.08 -12.81
CA PHE A 61 7.44 -12.33 -12.77
C PHE A 61 7.24 -11.61 -11.42
N ILE A 62 7.46 -12.30 -10.30
CA ILE A 62 7.38 -11.70 -8.96
C ILE A 62 8.43 -10.61 -8.78
N HIS A 63 9.66 -10.82 -9.25
CA HIS A 63 10.73 -9.84 -9.12
C HIS A 63 10.43 -8.54 -9.88
N ASN A 64 9.92 -8.64 -11.10
CA ASN A 64 9.54 -7.46 -11.90
C ASN A 64 8.36 -6.71 -11.27
N ASN A 65 7.37 -7.44 -10.75
CA ASN A 65 6.23 -6.83 -10.06
C ASN A 65 6.61 -6.22 -8.70
N GLN A 66 7.57 -6.80 -7.98
CA GLN A 66 8.09 -6.23 -6.74
C GLN A 66 8.70 -4.85 -6.95
N LYS A 67 9.46 -4.63 -8.03
CA LYS A 67 9.98 -3.31 -8.39
C LYS A 67 8.85 -2.31 -8.65
N GLY A 68 7.83 -2.72 -9.40
CA GLY A 68 6.64 -1.90 -9.66
C GLY A 68 5.91 -1.47 -8.37
N ILE A 69 5.77 -2.40 -7.42
CA ILE A 69 5.16 -2.11 -6.11
C ILE A 69 5.99 -1.11 -5.31
N VAL A 70 7.32 -1.26 -5.28
CA VAL A 70 8.20 -0.30 -4.59
C VAL A 70 8.08 1.10 -5.20
N ILE A 71 8.04 1.21 -6.53
CA ILE A 71 7.86 2.49 -7.23
C ILE A 71 6.50 3.11 -6.90
N SER A 72 5.43 2.31 -6.86
CA SER A 72 4.10 2.78 -6.47
C SER A 72 4.04 3.28 -5.03
N VAL A 73 4.71 2.59 -4.10
CA VAL A 73 4.81 3.00 -2.69
C VAL A 73 5.52 4.34 -2.56
N LEU A 74 6.67 4.50 -3.23
CA LEU A 74 7.41 5.76 -3.27
C LEU A 74 6.57 6.90 -3.88
N CYS A 75 5.81 6.62 -4.93
CA CYS A 75 4.89 7.57 -5.54
C CYS A 75 3.80 8.04 -4.56
N CYS A 76 3.16 7.11 -3.83
CA CYS A 76 2.15 7.47 -2.84
C CYS A 76 2.73 8.34 -1.72
N ILE A 77 3.97 8.07 -1.29
CA ILE A 77 4.67 8.90 -0.30
C ILE A 77 4.94 10.30 -0.87
N ALA A 78 5.46 10.39 -2.09
CA ALA A 78 5.75 11.66 -2.75
C ALA A 78 4.50 12.53 -2.92
N VAL A 79 3.39 11.93 -3.39
CA VAL A 79 2.09 12.60 -3.52
C VAL A 79 1.56 13.06 -2.16
N THR A 80 1.74 12.26 -1.11
CA THR A 80 1.35 12.64 0.25
C THR A 80 2.11 13.88 0.72
N VAL A 81 3.43 13.93 0.50
CA VAL A 81 4.26 15.09 0.85
C VAL A 81 3.86 16.32 0.03
N ALA A 82 3.63 16.16 -1.28
CA ALA A 82 3.19 17.25 -2.14
C ALA A 82 1.85 17.82 -1.67
N LEU A 83 0.86 16.97 -1.43
CA LEU A 83 -0.47 17.38 -0.95
C LEU A 83 -0.42 17.99 0.45
N PHE A 84 0.50 17.54 1.32
CA PHE A 84 0.71 18.17 2.62
C PHE A 84 1.10 19.65 2.50
N ILE A 85 1.96 19.97 1.53
CA ILE A 85 2.43 21.33 1.26
C ILE A 85 1.33 22.14 0.57
N TYR A 86 0.75 21.62 -0.52
CA TYR A 86 -0.24 22.33 -1.32
C TYR A 86 -1.56 22.60 -0.57
N LEU A 87 -2.00 21.69 0.29
CA LEU A 87 -3.25 21.82 1.04
C LEU A 87 -3.04 22.43 2.43
N LYS A 88 -1.88 23.04 2.71
CA LYS A 88 -1.56 23.60 4.03
C LYS A 88 -2.62 24.60 4.50
N GLU A 89 -3.05 25.51 3.65
CA GLU A 89 -4.06 26.52 3.99
C GLU A 89 -5.43 25.90 4.27
N LEU A 90 -5.82 24.89 3.48
CA LEU A 90 -7.03 24.10 3.72
C LEU A 90 -6.97 23.42 5.09
N TYR A 91 -5.84 22.77 5.43
CA TYR A 91 -5.65 22.13 6.73
C TYR A 91 -5.69 23.12 7.89
N THR A 92 -5.19 24.34 7.72
CA THR A 92 -5.26 25.37 8.76
C THR A 92 -6.66 25.99 8.92
N SER A 93 -7.48 25.93 7.88
CA SER A 93 -8.87 26.44 7.93
C SER A 93 -9.86 25.46 8.59
N LEU A 94 -9.49 24.19 8.72
CA LEU A 94 -10.32 23.14 9.31
C LEU A 94 -10.35 23.25 10.84
N SER A 95 -11.52 23.56 11.39
CA SER A 95 -11.75 23.72 12.83
C SER A 95 -12.66 22.61 13.41
N GLY A 96 -12.88 22.63 14.73
CA GLY A 96 -13.71 21.64 15.43
C GLY A 96 -13.11 20.23 15.40
N ILE A 97 -13.96 19.22 15.15
CA ILE A 97 -13.56 17.79 15.14
C ILE A 97 -12.48 17.51 14.07
N LEU A 98 -12.56 18.16 12.91
CA LEU A 98 -11.58 18.01 11.84
C LEU A 98 -10.23 18.64 12.22
N GLY A 99 -10.26 19.79 12.91
CA GLY A 99 -9.06 20.43 13.47
C GLY A 99 -8.36 19.54 14.51
N PHE A 100 -9.11 18.83 15.34
CA PHE A 100 -8.57 17.85 16.29
C PHE A 100 -7.80 16.71 15.59
N PHE A 101 -8.36 16.14 14.52
CA PHE A 101 -7.68 15.12 13.72
C PHE A 101 -6.42 15.65 13.02
N ILE A 102 -6.40 16.92 12.62
CA ILE A 102 -5.23 17.57 12.03
C ILE A 102 -4.11 17.75 13.06
N MET A 103 -4.45 18.05 14.32
CA MET A 103 -3.48 18.15 15.41
C MET A 103 -2.80 16.81 15.72
N PHE A 104 -3.56 15.70 15.72
CA PHE A 104 -3.04 14.34 15.88
C PHE A 104 -2.37 13.77 14.62
N SER A 105 -2.60 14.41 13.47
CA SER A 105 -2.12 13.95 12.17
C SER A 105 -0.61 13.65 12.08
N PRO A 106 0.32 14.40 12.72
CA PRO A 106 1.74 14.07 12.63
C PRO A 106 2.07 12.68 13.16
N ILE A 107 1.43 12.28 14.27
CA ILE A 107 1.63 10.97 14.90
C ILE A 107 0.96 9.87 14.06
N THR A 108 -0.29 10.10 13.65
CA THR A 108 -1.05 9.11 12.88
C THR A 108 -0.50 8.92 11.47
N LEU A 109 0.10 9.95 10.85
CA LEU A 109 0.75 9.88 9.55
C LEU A 109 2.07 9.11 9.62
N ALA A 110 2.87 9.31 10.67
CA ALA A 110 4.09 8.53 10.88
C ALA A 110 3.77 7.04 11.08
N LEU A 111 2.78 6.72 11.95
CA LEU A 111 2.31 5.35 12.13
C LEU A 111 1.71 4.76 10.86
N GLY A 112 0.89 5.54 10.16
CA GLY A 112 0.24 5.16 8.91
C GLY A 112 1.24 4.87 7.79
N LEU A 113 2.33 5.63 7.70
CA LEU A 113 3.42 5.41 6.76
C LEU A 113 4.16 4.08 7.05
N ILE A 114 4.48 3.82 8.32
CA ILE A 114 5.13 2.58 8.73
C ILE A 114 4.24 1.39 8.39
N LEU A 115 2.95 1.46 8.76
CA LEU A 115 1.97 0.41 8.47
C LEU A 115 1.77 0.20 6.97
N TYR A 116 1.80 1.28 6.18
CA TYR A 116 1.71 1.20 4.73
C TYR A 116 2.89 0.43 4.11
N ILE A 117 4.11 0.76 4.53
CA ILE A 117 5.33 0.06 4.08
C ILE A 117 5.30 -1.42 4.52
N LEU A 118 4.93 -1.69 5.78
CA LEU A 118 4.81 -3.05 6.29
C LEU A 118 3.75 -3.85 5.53
N THR A 119 2.62 -3.22 5.18
CA THR A 119 1.58 -3.83 4.35
C THR A 119 2.13 -4.17 2.97
N ALA A 120 2.87 -3.26 2.33
CA ALA A 120 3.48 -3.52 1.04
C ALA A 120 4.43 -4.72 1.06
N VAL A 121 5.32 -4.77 2.05
CA VAL A 121 6.24 -5.89 2.24
C VAL A 121 5.49 -7.19 2.54
N ALA A 122 4.48 -7.16 3.41
CA ALA A 122 3.70 -8.33 3.79
C ALA A 122 2.99 -8.95 2.57
N ILE A 123 2.43 -8.14 1.68
CA ILE A 123 1.73 -8.66 0.50
C ILE A 123 2.72 -9.18 -0.56
N VAL A 124 3.88 -8.53 -0.75
CA VAL A 124 4.96 -9.08 -1.59
C VAL A 124 5.40 -10.46 -1.08
N GLN A 125 5.60 -10.60 0.23
CA GLN A 125 5.97 -11.88 0.84
C GLN A 125 4.87 -12.94 0.68
N ALA A 126 3.60 -12.56 0.84
CA ALA A 126 2.47 -13.47 0.63
C ALA A 126 2.39 -13.98 -0.80
N THR A 127 2.69 -13.12 -1.76
CA THR A 127 2.73 -13.47 -3.18
C THR A 127 3.89 -14.41 -3.48
N LYS A 128 5.09 -14.08 -3.00
CA LYS A 128 6.26 -14.97 -3.15
C LYS A 128 5.99 -16.35 -2.55
N HIS A 129 5.44 -16.41 -1.34
CA HIS A 129 5.10 -17.69 -0.72
C HIS A 129 4.05 -18.48 -1.51
N LYS A 130 3.12 -17.82 -2.21
CA LYS A 130 2.07 -18.49 -2.97
C LYS A 130 2.54 -19.13 -4.27
N PHE A 131 3.56 -18.57 -4.92
CA PHE A 131 4.04 -19.02 -6.23
C PHE A 131 5.40 -19.73 -6.19
N THR A 132 6.11 -19.68 -5.06
CA THR A 132 7.37 -20.42 -4.86
C THR A 132 7.21 -21.61 -3.90
N SER A 133 5.99 -21.87 -3.41
CA SER A 133 5.61 -23.06 -2.64
C SER A 133 4.73 -23.96 -3.48
#